data_AF-A0A257NTP3-F1
#
_entry.id   AF-A0A257NTP3-F1
#
_cell.length_a   1.000
_cell.length_b   1.000
_cell.length_c   1.000
_cell.angle_alpha   90.00
_cell.angle_beta   90.00
_cell.angle_gamma   90.00
#
_symmetry.space_group_name_H-M   'P 1'
#
loop_
_entity.id
_entity.type
_entity.pdbx_description
1 polymer ?
#
loop_
_entity_poly.entity_id
_entity_poly.type
_entity_poly.pdbx_seq_one_letter_code
_entity_poly.pdbx_strand_id
1 'polypeptide(L)'
;MNTKQLQIAVVVALLLIGGAYYFGTKPKGSPAFMPDQALAAKFDTLSKNGNSSCSGAFKDSIDTMSDTARLQGSCCSPMDMHRYTEQVTGLQKYKDIPEIPSDPYDIDASLAKKLKANYDVQLTPDEQKAYDYAMANSMEKGPCCCKCWRWYVYGGLGKLLIQKYHFTGEQVTEIWNLSDGCGGPGDHVNH
;
A
#
# COMPACT_ATOMS: atom_id res chain seq x y z
N MET A 1 -43.20 -42.28 44.78
CA MET A 1 -41.93 -42.02 44.06
C MET A 1 -40.81 -42.01 45.09
N ASN A 2 -39.83 -42.91 44.97
CA ASN A 2 -38.80 -43.11 46.01
C ASN A 2 -37.72 -42.00 45.93
N THR A 3 -37.15 -41.58 47.05
CA THR A 3 -36.23 -40.41 47.16
C THR A 3 -35.06 -40.46 46.18
N LYS A 4 -34.58 -41.67 45.84
CA LYS A 4 -33.54 -41.88 44.82
C LYS A 4 -33.98 -41.52 43.39
N GLN A 5 -35.25 -41.75 43.03
CA GLN A 5 -35.78 -41.38 41.70
C GLN A 5 -35.97 -39.87 41.54
N LEU A 6 -36.28 -39.16 42.63
CA LEU A 6 -36.37 -37.69 42.62
C LEU A 6 -34.98 -37.05 42.44
N GLN A 7 -33.95 -37.60 43.10
CA GLN A 7 -32.57 -37.10 42.95
C GLN A 7 -32.02 -37.29 41.53
N ILE A 8 -32.30 -38.44 40.89
CA ILE A 8 -31.87 -38.70 39.51
C ILE A 8 -32.57 -37.75 38.54
N ALA A 9 -33.87 -37.50 38.71
CA ALA A 9 -34.63 -36.60 37.85
C ALA A 9 -34.12 -35.15 37.93
N VAL A 10 -33.73 -34.67 39.11
CA VAL A 10 -33.19 -33.32 39.31
C VAL A 10 -31.80 -33.17 38.66
N VAL A 11 -30.93 -34.17 38.77
CA VAL A 11 -29.60 -34.14 38.14
C VAL A 11 -29.71 -34.15 36.61
N VAL A 12 -30.62 -34.96 36.04
CA VAL A 12 -30.85 -34.99 34.59
C VAL A 12 -31.42 -33.65 34.10
N ALA A 13 -32.36 -33.05 34.82
CA ALA A 13 -32.92 -31.74 34.47
C ALA A 13 -31.85 -30.63 34.50
N LEU A 14 -30.97 -30.62 35.50
CA LEU A 14 -29.87 -29.65 35.59
C LEU A 14 -28.82 -29.84 34.49
N LEU A 15 -28.53 -31.08 34.08
CA LEU A 15 -27.63 -31.37 32.97
C LEU A 15 -28.22 -30.95 31.61
N LEU A 16 -29.54 -31.11 31.42
CA LEU A 16 -30.21 -30.68 30.19
C LEU A 16 -30.28 -29.15 30.08
N ILE A 17 -30.56 -28.45 31.18
CA ILE A 17 -30.58 -26.97 31.21
C ILE A 17 -29.17 -26.41 31.04
N GLY A 18 -28.17 -26.98 31.74
CA GLY A 18 -26.76 -26.59 31.60
C GLY A 18 -26.20 -26.85 30.20
N GLY A 19 -26.57 -27.98 29.59
CA GLY A 19 -26.21 -28.31 28.21
C GLY A 19 -26.81 -27.32 27.21
N ALA A 20 -28.09 -26.99 27.33
CA ALA A 20 -28.74 -26.02 26.45
C ALA A 20 -28.10 -24.61 26.53
N TYR A 21 -27.68 -24.18 27.73
CA TYR A 21 -27.03 -22.89 27.93
C TYR A 21 -25.59 -22.85 27.37
N TYR A 22 -24.85 -23.97 27.49
CA TYR A 22 -23.49 -24.10 26.94
C TYR A 22 -23.48 -24.14 25.41
N PHE A 23 -24.49 -24.75 24.78
CA PHE A 23 -24.59 -24.79 23.32
C PHE A 23 -25.25 -23.55 22.69
N GLY A 24 -26.01 -22.76 23.46
CA GLY A 24 -26.70 -21.54 22.99
C GLY A 24 -25.83 -20.27 22.92
N THR A 25 -24.61 -20.31 23.47
CA THR A 25 -23.72 -19.13 23.59
C THR A 25 -22.49 -19.21 22.68
N LYS A 26 -22.60 -19.83 21.50
CA LYS A 26 -21.59 -19.58 20.46
C LYS A 26 -21.75 -18.14 19.98
N PRO A 27 -20.80 -17.23 20.23
CA PRO A 27 -20.83 -15.94 19.58
C PRO A 27 -20.81 -16.19 18.08
N LYS A 28 -21.80 -15.68 17.35
CA LYS A 28 -21.70 -15.54 15.90
C LYS A 28 -20.42 -14.76 15.67
N GLY A 29 -19.36 -15.44 15.23
CA GLY A 29 -18.12 -14.79 14.87
C GLY A 29 -18.46 -13.63 13.96
N SER A 30 -18.03 -12.43 14.34
CA SER A 30 -18.07 -11.28 13.45
C SER A 30 -17.56 -11.73 12.09
N PRO A 31 -18.22 -11.39 10.97
CA PRO A 31 -17.70 -11.73 9.66
C PRO A 31 -16.26 -11.22 9.61
N ALA A 32 -15.30 -12.13 9.46
CA ALA A 32 -13.92 -11.76 9.26
C ALA A 32 -13.93 -10.88 8.01
N PHE A 33 -13.63 -9.60 8.16
CA PHE A 33 -13.47 -8.69 7.04
C PHE A 33 -12.30 -9.26 6.23
N MET A 34 -12.61 -9.94 5.13
CA MET A 34 -11.59 -10.65 4.35
C MET A 34 -10.64 -9.60 3.77
N PRO A 35 -9.31 -9.77 3.91
CA PRO A 35 -8.33 -8.84 3.35
C PRO A 35 -8.61 -8.47 1.89
N ASP A 36 -9.11 -9.44 1.11
CA ASP A 36 -9.47 -9.26 -0.30
C ASP A 36 -10.64 -8.27 -0.50
N GLN A 37 -11.63 -8.27 0.40
CA GLN A 37 -12.75 -7.33 0.34
C GLN A 37 -12.33 -5.92 0.74
N ALA A 38 -11.44 -5.79 1.73
CA ALA A 38 -10.85 -4.52 2.11
C ALA A 38 -10.04 -3.90 0.96
N LEU A 39 -9.23 -4.73 0.31
CA LEU A 39 -8.41 -4.31 -0.81
C LEU A 39 -9.25 -3.91 -2.02
N ALA A 40 -10.27 -4.70 -2.36
CA ALA A 40 -11.20 -4.37 -3.44
C ALA A 40 -11.96 -3.05 -3.19
N ALA A 41 -12.40 -2.80 -1.94
CA ALA A 41 -13.06 -1.54 -1.58
C ALA A 41 -12.10 -0.34 -1.68
N LYS A 42 -10.83 -0.53 -1.31
CA LYS A 42 -9.81 0.52 -1.46
C LYS A 42 -9.51 0.80 -2.93
N PHE A 43 -9.36 -0.24 -3.75
CA PHE A 43 -9.22 -0.12 -5.20
C PHE A 43 -10.39 0.66 -5.82
N ASP A 44 -11.63 0.32 -5.47
CA ASP A 44 -12.82 1.00 -6.00
C ASP A 44 -12.82 2.50 -5.67
N THR A 45 -12.41 2.83 -4.44
CA THR A 45 -12.29 4.21 -3.99
C THR A 45 -11.22 4.97 -4.77
N LEU A 46 -10.00 4.42 -4.85
CA LEU A 46 -8.85 5.09 -5.48
C LEU A 46 -8.99 5.21 -7.00
N SER A 47 -9.58 4.21 -7.65
CA SER A 47 -9.76 4.19 -9.12
C SER A 47 -10.81 5.19 -9.60
N LYS A 48 -11.78 5.56 -8.74
CA LYS A 48 -12.88 6.48 -9.09
C LYS A 48 -12.71 7.89 -8.54
N ASN A 49 -12.02 8.04 -7.41
CA ASN A 49 -11.97 9.31 -6.66
C ASN A 49 -10.55 9.88 -6.52
N GLY A 50 -9.62 9.42 -7.36
CA GLY A 50 -8.25 9.94 -7.39
C GLY A 50 -8.17 11.42 -7.75
N ASN A 51 -7.14 12.10 -7.25
CA ASN A 51 -6.83 13.49 -7.58
C ASN A 51 -5.49 13.65 -8.32
N SER A 52 -4.71 12.56 -8.43
CA SER A 52 -3.40 12.57 -9.07
C SER A 52 -3.50 12.81 -10.57
N SER A 53 -2.53 13.53 -11.14
CA SER A 53 -2.40 13.70 -12.59
C SER A 53 -0.95 13.74 -13.03
N CYS A 54 -0.62 13.19 -14.20
CA CYS A 54 0.71 13.36 -14.82
C CYS A 54 0.82 14.79 -15.40
N SER A 55 0.97 15.79 -14.52
CA SER A 55 1.12 17.19 -14.91
C SER A 55 2.15 17.94 -14.07
N GLY A 56 2.78 18.95 -14.67
CA GLY A 56 3.67 19.88 -13.96
C GLY A 56 2.92 20.70 -12.91
N ALA A 57 1.69 21.13 -13.21
CA ALA A 57 0.84 21.87 -12.27
C ALA A 57 0.55 21.07 -10.99
N PHE A 58 0.30 19.76 -11.10
CA PHE A 58 0.12 18.91 -9.92
C PHE A 58 1.42 18.72 -9.14
N LYS A 59 2.56 18.57 -9.83
CA LYS A 59 3.88 18.55 -9.17
C LYS A 59 4.11 19.83 -8.35
N ASP A 60 3.76 20.99 -8.89
CA ASP A 60 3.96 22.28 -8.23
C ASP A 60 2.96 22.48 -7.07
N SER A 61 1.72 21.98 -7.19
CA SER A 61 0.71 22.13 -6.14
C SER A 61 1.04 21.39 -4.85
N ILE A 62 1.82 20.30 -4.91
CA ILE A 62 2.27 19.50 -3.74
C ILE A 62 2.85 20.38 -2.63
N ASP A 63 3.63 21.40 -2.99
CA ASP A 63 4.32 22.25 -2.00
C ASP A 63 3.34 23.04 -1.12
N THR A 64 2.13 23.31 -1.65
CA THR A 64 1.08 24.08 -0.99
C THR A 64 -0.06 23.23 -0.40
N MET A 65 -0.05 21.91 -0.64
CA MET A 65 -1.07 21.01 -0.09
C MET A 65 -1.01 21.02 1.46
N SER A 66 -2.15 20.81 2.12
CA SER A 66 -2.14 20.52 3.57
C SER A 66 -1.32 19.27 3.85
N ASP A 67 -0.60 19.21 4.98
CA ASP A 67 0.17 18.01 5.38
C ASP A 67 -0.72 16.78 5.63
N THR A 68 -2.01 17.00 5.87
CA THR A 68 -3.04 15.96 6.01
C THR A 68 -3.71 15.58 4.69
N ALA A 69 -3.39 16.28 3.59
CA ALA A 69 -3.92 15.93 2.27
C ALA A 69 -3.29 14.63 1.75
N ARG A 70 -3.93 14.04 0.75
CA ARG A 70 -3.48 12.79 0.12
C ARG A 70 -3.39 12.94 -1.39
N LEU A 71 -2.37 12.34 -1.98
CA LEU A 71 -2.21 12.18 -3.42
C LEU A 71 -2.75 10.79 -3.75
N GLN A 72 -3.88 10.74 -4.47
CA GLN A 72 -4.66 9.52 -4.65
C GLN A 72 -4.91 9.18 -6.11
N GLY A 73 -4.94 7.88 -6.42
CA GLY A 73 -5.23 7.35 -7.75
C GLY A 73 -4.04 7.33 -8.71
N SER A 74 -4.30 6.83 -9.91
CA SER A 74 -3.32 6.75 -10.98
C SER A 74 -3.15 8.09 -11.71
N CYS A 75 -1.99 8.30 -12.35
CA CYS A 75 -1.68 9.58 -13.00
C CYS A 75 -1.73 9.56 -14.54
N CYS A 76 -1.69 8.40 -15.19
CA CYS A 76 -1.60 8.27 -16.65
C CYS A 76 -2.74 7.44 -17.26
N SER A 77 -2.97 6.24 -16.73
CA SER A 77 -3.93 5.25 -17.20
C SER A 77 -4.87 4.83 -16.07
N PRO A 78 -6.06 4.26 -16.36
CA PRO A 78 -6.93 3.71 -15.32
C PRO A 78 -6.20 2.65 -14.47
N MET A 79 -6.51 2.58 -13.17
CA MET A 79 -5.95 1.53 -12.31
C MET A 79 -6.42 0.14 -12.75
N ASP A 80 -5.57 -0.86 -12.58
CA ASP A 80 -5.89 -2.27 -12.79
C ASP A 80 -5.86 -3.04 -11.46
N MET A 81 -6.89 -3.86 -11.21
CA MET A 81 -7.06 -4.53 -9.92
C MET A 81 -6.00 -5.61 -9.68
N HIS A 82 -5.62 -6.34 -10.73
CA HIS A 82 -4.59 -7.36 -10.63
C HIS A 82 -3.26 -6.69 -10.29
N ARG A 83 -2.87 -5.67 -11.05
CA ARG A 83 -1.65 -4.90 -10.83
C ARG A 83 -1.62 -4.25 -9.45
N TYR A 84 -2.71 -3.61 -9.04
CA TYR A 84 -2.82 -3.00 -7.72
C TYR A 84 -2.55 -4.01 -6.59
N THR A 85 -3.11 -5.22 -6.71
CA THR A 85 -2.94 -6.28 -5.72
C THR A 85 -1.49 -6.75 -5.63
N GLU A 86 -0.81 -6.93 -6.77
CA GLU A 86 0.62 -7.28 -6.79
C GLU A 86 1.46 -6.21 -6.09
N GLN A 87 1.18 -4.93 -6.39
CA GLN A 87 1.94 -3.81 -5.87
C GLN A 87 1.80 -3.67 -4.35
N VAL A 88 0.57 -3.63 -3.82
CA VAL A 88 0.36 -3.50 -2.37
C VAL A 88 0.88 -4.70 -1.58
N THR A 89 0.84 -5.89 -2.18
CA THR A 89 1.34 -7.13 -1.56
C THR A 89 2.86 -7.15 -1.56
N GLY A 90 3.49 -6.81 -2.70
CA GLY A 90 4.94 -6.74 -2.83
C GLY A 90 5.55 -5.70 -1.89
N LEU A 91 4.89 -4.54 -1.73
CA LEU A 91 5.36 -3.48 -0.84
C LEU A 91 5.34 -3.86 0.65
N GLN A 92 4.63 -4.92 1.06
CA GLN A 92 4.70 -5.43 2.44
C GLN A 92 6.11 -5.85 2.85
N LYS A 93 6.96 -6.24 1.89
CA LYS A 93 8.39 -6.52 2.12
C LYS A 93 9.12 -5.32 2.74
N TYR A 94 8.63 -4.10 2.51
CA TYR A 94 9.27 -2.85 2.92
C TYR A 94 8.50 -2.10 4.01
N LYS A 95 7.50 -2.73 4.64
CA LYS A 95 6.58 -2.08 5.62
C LYS A 95 7.29 -1.40 6.80
N ASP A 96 8.51 -1.81 7.12
CA ASP A 96 9.28 -1.29 8.27
C ASP A 96 10.11 -0.03 7.89
N ILE A 97 10.08 0.40 6.63
CA ILE A 97 10.67 1.65 6.16
C ILE A 97 9.55 2.69 5.97
N PRO A 98 9.39 3.66 6.87
CA PRO A 98 8.25 4.58 6.87
C PRO A 98 8.23 5.53 5.67
N GLU A 99 9.36 5.72 4.98
CA GLU A 99 9.42 6.53 3.76
C GLU A 99 8.89 5.81 2.50
N ILE A 100 8.72 4.49 2.53
CA ILE A 100 8.15 3.72 1.41
C ILE A 100 6.63 3.65 1.61
N PRO A 101 5.82 4.29 0.74
CA PRO A 101 4.37 4.16 0.82
C PRO A 101 3.95 2.69 0.68
N SER A 102 3.10 2.22 1.60
CA SER A 102 2.56 0.85 1.53
C SER A 102 1.51 0.67 0.42
N ASP A 103 0.96 1.77 -0.08
CA ASP A 103 0.05 1.84 -1.20
C ASP A 103 0.54 2.91 -2.19
N PRO A 104 0.92 2.53 -3.42
CA PRO A 104 1.50 3.48 -4.37
C PRO A 104 0.46 4.43 -4.96
N TYR A 105 -0.83 4.21 -4.74
CA TYR A 105 -1.91 5.07 -5.19
C TYR A 105 -2.52 5.90 -4.07
N ASP A 106 -1.93 5.93 -2.86
CA ASP A 106 -2.49 6.64 -1.71
C ASP A 106 -1.41 7.20 -0.77
N ILE A 107 -0.87 8.37 -1.11
CA ILE A 107 0.35 8.91 -0.49
C ILE A 107 0.05 10.17 0.32
N ASP A 108 0.59 10.26 1.52
CA ASP A 108 0.52 11.47 2.35
C ASP A 108 1.23 12.65 1.68
N ALA A 109 0.58 13.82 1.64
CA ALA A 109 1.18 15.02 1.05
C ALA A 109 2.44 15.46 1.79
N SER A 110 2.49 15.31 3.13
CA SER A 110 3.69 15.58 3.92
C SER A 110 4.87 14.68 3.52
N LEU A 111 4.61 13.39 3.29
CA LEU A 111 5.62 12.46 2.78
C LEU A 111 6.05 12.85 1.36
N ALA A 112 5.10 13.14 0.47
CA ALA A 112 5.39 13.56 -0.90
C ALA A 112 6.29 14.81 -0.95
N LYS A 113 6.03 15.83 -0.12
CA LYS A 113 6.89 17.02 0.01
C LYS A 113 8.30 16.66 0.45
N LYS A 114 8.44 15.84 1.50
CA LYS A 114 9.74 15.36 1.99
C LYS A 114 10.52 14.65 0.89
N LEU A 115 9.88 13.72 0.19
CA LEU A 115 10.52 12.94 -0.86
C LEU A 115 10.89 13.81 -2.06
N LYS A 116 9.99 14.70 -2.51
CA LYS A 116 10.26 15.67 -3.58
C LYS A 116 11.48 16.54 -3.25
N ALA A 117 11.60 17.02 -2.01
CA ALA A 117 12.76 17.80 -1.57
C ALA A 117 14.08 17.01 -1.61
N ASN A 118 14.04 15.68 -1.46
CA ASN A 118 15.22 14.83 -1.60
C ASN A 118 15.66 14.61 -3.05
N TYR A 119 14.83 14.97 -4.04
CA TYR A 119 15.17 14.76 -5.45
C TYR A 119 16.43 15.53 -5.87
N ASP A 120 16.66 16.73 -5.34
CA ASP A 120 17.81 17.56 -5.70
C ASP A 120 19.06 17.32 -4.82
N VAL A 121 18.94 16.43 -3.82
CA VAL A 121 20.09 16.02 -3.00
C VAL A 121 21.15 15.35 -3.86
N GLN A 122 22.40 15.74 -3.63
CA GLN A 122 23.55 15.19 -4.33
C GLN A 122 23.94 13.85 -3.71
N LEU A 123 24.16 12.86 -4.57
CA LEU A 123 24.69 11.56 -4.20
C LEU A 123 26.22 11.57 -4.34
N THR A 124 26.89 10.76 -3.53
CA THR A 124 28.30 10.44 -3.78
C THR A 124 28.44 9.66 -5.10
N PRO A 125 29.65 9.57 -5.69
CA PRO A 125 29.83 8.83 -6.94
C PRO A 125 29.38 7.36 -6.89
N ASP A 126 29.53 6.68 -5.75
CA ASP A 126 29.11 5.28 -5.63
C ASP A 126 27.60 5.14 -5.43
N GLU A 127 26.98 6.02 -4.65
CA GLU A 127 25.52 6.11 -4.52
C GLU A 127 24.86 6.44 -5.86
N GLN A 128 25.47 7.34 -6.64
CA GLN A 128 24.98 7.71 -7.96
C GLN A 128 24.97 6.52 -8.93
N LYS A 129 25.95 5.60 -8.85
CA LYS A 129 25.94 4.36 -9.65
C LYS A 129 24.73 3.49 -9.34
N ALA A 130 24.35 3.37 -8.06
CA ALA A 130 23.15 2.63 -7.67
C ALA A 130 21.88 3.31 -8.21
N TYR A 131 21.80 4.63 -8.12
CA TYR A 131 20.67 5.40 -8.65
C TYR A 131 20.55 5.26 -10.18
N ASP A 132 21.66 5.43 -10.90
CA ASP A 132 21.71 5.33 -12.36
C ASP A 132 21.37 3.92 -12.85
N TYR A 133 21.81 2.90 -12.10
CA TYR A 133 21.38 1.53 -12.36
C TYR A 133 19.85 1.41 -12.29
N ALA A 134 19.22 1.95 -11.26
CA ALA A 134 17.76 1.88 -11.12
C ALA A 134 17.03 2.65 -12.23
N MET A 135 17.57 3.79 -12.65
CA MET A 135 17.06 4.56 -13.79
C MET A 135 17.08 3.73 -15.07
N ALA A 136 18.15 2.96 -15.31
CA ALA A 136 18.28 2.14 -16.53
C ALA A 136 17.44 0.85 -16.50
N ASN A 137 17.20 0.28 -15.31
CA ASN A 137 16.67 -1.08 -15.17
C ASN A 137 15.23 -1.17 -14.67
N SER A 138 14.65 -0.09 -14.15
CA SER A 138 13.21 -0.02 -13.88
C SER A 138 12.39 -0.19 -15.17
N MET A 139 11.16 -0.69 -15.01
CA MET A 139 10.23 -0.94 -16.12
C MET A 139 9.98 0.34 -16.91
N GLU A 140 9.79 1.45 -16.20
CA GLU A 140 9.53 2.77 -16.77
C GLU A 140 10.77 3.55 -17.18
N LYS A 141 11.97 2.94 -17.11
CA LYS A 141 13.26 3.64 -17.32
C LYS A 141 13.40 4.89 -16.44
N GLY A 142 12.97 4.74 -15.20
CA GLY A 142 12.94 5.74 -14.15
C GLY A 142 11.88 5.41 -13.09
N PRO A 143 11.71 6.29 -12.10
CA PRO A 143 10.65 6.19 -11.08
C PRO A 143 9.21 6.32 -11.62
N CYS A 144 9.05 6.74 -12.88
CA CYS A 144 7.77 6.93 -13.56
C CYS A 144 8.00 7.05 -15.08
N CYS A 145 7.00 6.74 -15.91
CA CYS A 145 7.08 6.86 -17.37
C CYS A 145 7.29 8.32 -17.84
N CYS A 146 6.78 9.28 -17.06
CA CYS A 146 6.80 10.70 -17.37
C CYS A 146 7.52 11.48 -16.26
N LYS A 147 8.15 12.62 -16.60
CA LYS A 147 8.70 13.58 -15.62
C LYS A 147 7.60 14.38 -14.91
N CYS A 148 6.56 13.71 -14.43
CA CYS A 148 5.51 14.29 -13.58
C CYS A 148 5.92 14.28 -12.10
N TRP A 149 4.99 14.61 -11.21
CA TRP A 149 5.25 14.62 -9.77
C TRP A 149 5.83 13.31 -9.23
N ARG A 150 5.37 12.15 -9.72
CA ARG A 150 5.90 10.85 -9.29
C ARG A 150 7.38 10.71 -9.59
N TRP A 151 7.84 11.23 -10.73
CA TRP A 151 9.27 11.20 -11.07
C TRP A 151 10.12 11.87 -9.99
N TYR A 152 9.70 13.04 -9.54
CA TYR A 152 10.44 13.81 -8.53
C TYR A 152 10.28 13.20 -7.13
N VAL A 153 9.07 12.82 -6.75
CA VAL A 153 8.79 12.20 -5.45
C VAL A 153 9.50 10.85 -5.32
N TYR A 154 9.29 9.92 -6.25
CA TYR A 154 9.89 8.58 -6.18
C TYR A 154 11.37 8.58 -6.57
N GLY A 155 11.82 9.52 -7.40
CA GLY A 155 13.25 9.77 -7.60
C GLY A 155 13.92 10.21 -6.30
N GLY A 156 13.32 11.14 -5.57
CA GLY A 156 13.80 11.53 -4.24
C GLY A 156 13.72 10.41 -3.21
N LEU A 157 12.71 9.54 -3.29
CA LEU A 157 12.66 8.29 -2.50
C LEU A 157 13.87 7.41 -2.82
N GLY A 158 14.18 7.17 -4.09
CA GLY A 158 15.34 6.36 -4.49
C GLY A 158 16.64 6.91 -3.91
N LYS A 159 16.85 8.24 -3.99
CA LYS A 159 18.03 8.89 -3.38
C LYS A 159 18.08 8.71 -1.87
N LEU A 160 16.95 8.94 -1.18
CA LEU A 160 16.85 8.77 0.27
C LEU A 160 17.15 7.32 0.68
N LEU A 161 16.64 6.33 -0.05
CA LEU A 161 16.87 4.92 0.23
C LEU A 161 18.33 4.52 0.09
N ILE A 162 19.00 5.03 -0.94
CA ILE A 162 20.43 4.80 -1.15
C ILE A 162 21.24 5.41 0.01
N GLN A 163 21.01 6.69 0.33
CA GLN A 163 21.81 7.39 1.35
C GLN A 163 21.56 6.90 2.78
N LYS A 164 20.28 6.74 3.14
CA LYS A 164 19.87 6.44 4.52
C LYS A 164 19.86 4.95 4.82
N TYR A 165 19.53 4.12 3.84
CA TYR A 165 19.32 2.68 4.04
C TYR A 165 20.31 1.82 3.25
N HIS A 166 21.26 2.43 2.53
CA HIS A 166 22.29 1.74 1.74
C HIS A 166 21.72 0.78 0.70
N PHE A 167 20.57 1.15 0.10
CA PHE A 167 19.94 0.35 -0.93
C PHE A 167 20.82 0.26 -2.18
N THR A 168 20.88 -0.93 -2.78
CA THR A 168 21.49 -1.14 -4.09
C THR A 168 20.59 -0.67 -5.22
N GLY A 169 21.13 -0.55 -6.43
CA GLY A 169 20.34 -0.19 -7.61
C GLY A 169 19.21 -1.19 -7.91
N GLU A 170 19.43 -2.48 -7.66
CA GLU A 170 18.42 -3.53 -7.80
C GLU A 170 17.27 -3.35 -6.79
N GLN A 171 17.58 -3.00 -5.55
CA GLN A 171 16.55 -2.77 -4.53
C GLN A 171 15.72 -1.52 -4.83
N VAL A 172 16.35 -0.45 -5.34
CA VAL A 172 15.62 0.74 -5.81
C VAL A 172 14.77 0.43 -7.05
N THR A 173 15.29 -0.38 -7.97
CA THR A 173 14.56 -0.87 -9.16
C THR A 173 13.29 -1.61 -8.74
N GLU A 174 13.40 -2.55 -7.80
CA GLU A 174 12.28 -3.32 -7.28
C GLU A 174 11.21 -2.40 -6.68
N ILE A 175 11.62 -1.44 -5.84
CA ILE A 175 10.71 -0.47 -5.24
C ILE A 175 10.02 0.38 -6.29
N TRP A 176 10.72 0.91 -7.28
CA TRP A 176 10.10 1.73 -8.33
C TRP A 176 9.11 0.92 -9.17
N ASN A 177 9.43 -0.34 -9.50
CA ASN A 177 8.51 -1.21 -10.24
C ASN A 177 7.24 -1.55 -9.43
N LEU A 178 7.38 -1.77 -8.11
CA LEU A 178 6.25 -1.98 -7.22
C LEU A 178 5.47 -0.68 -6.95
N SER A 179 6.16 0.46 -6.97
CA SER A 179 5.58 1.75 -6.62
C SER A 179 5.04 2.54 -7.81
N ASP A 180 5.14 1.99 -9.01
CA ASP A 180 4.62 2.63 -10.20
C ASP A 180 3.11 2.89 -10.03
N GLY A 181 2.72 4.16 -10.13
CA GLY A 181 1.33 4.59 -10.05
C GLY A 181 0.84 5.21 -11.34
N CYS A 182 1.48 4.90 -12.47
CA CYS A 182 0.99 5.30 -13.80
C CYS A 182 -0.40 4.71 -14.08
N GLY A 183 -0.69 3.51 -13.57
CA GLY A 183 -1.90 2.73 -13.85
C GLY A 183 -1.69 1.78 -15.04
N GLY A 184 -2.77 1.16 -15.51
CA GLY A 184 -2.74 0.18 -16.60
C GLY A 184 -2.37 -1.24 -16.14
N PRO A 185 -2.47 -2.23 -17.04
CA PRO A 185 -2.28 -3.64 -16.72
C PRO A 185 -0.81 -4.09 -16.60
N GLY A 186 0.15 -3.23 -16.96
CA GLY A 186 1.58 -3.54 -16.82
C GLY A 186 2.46 -3.43 -18.08
N ASP A 187 1.92 -2.96 -19.21
CA ASP A 187 2.70 -2.78 -20.45
C ASP A 187 3.39 -1.40 -20.48
N HIS A 188 4.41 -1.29 -19.62
CA HIS A 188 5.09 -0.08 -19.12
C HIS A 188 6.06 0.61 -20.11
N VAL A 189 5.78 0.61 -21.43
CA VAL A 189 6.65 1.29 -22.41
C VAL A 189 5.88 2.01 -23.52
N ASN A 190 4.56 1.83 -23.63
CA ASN A 190 3.73 2.43 -24.68
C ASN A 190 2.47 3.07 -24.09
N HIS A 191 2.64 4.00 -23.14
CA HIS A 191 1.58 4.87 -22.67
C HIS A 191 1.45 6.12 -23.54
#